data_AF-A0A9D8S9P3-F1
#
_entry.id   AF-A0A9D8S9P3-F1
#
_cell.length_a   1.000
_cell.length_b   1.000
_cell.length_c   1.000
_cell.angle_alpha   90.00
_cell.angle_beta   90.00
_cell.angle_gamma   90.00
#
_symmetry.space_group_name_H-M   'P 1'
#
loop_
_entity.id
_entity.type
_entity.pdbx_description
1 polymer ?
#
loop_
_entity_poly.entity_id
_entity_poly.type
_entity_poly.pdbx_seq_one_letter_code
_entity_poly.pdbx_strand_id
1 'polypeptide(L)'
;TFDLQYVFYGLDVQMLMYLCALGENGKTAYGETTPAGCMYVGSNPKIVAIQKNEGYEEAEKELWKKHPRSGIFLDNTAVLNAMEDGLGGKYIPVKSSSKKKPLVTEEEFGKLFVHIKKLLADMANTLLQGNTFKNPVKTKKKDSCEYCVYKQFCNNDGLGRRMESINLENIFGKIEPEETN
;
A
#
# COMPACT_ATOMS: atom_id res chain seq x y z
N THR A 1 4.48 2.08 6.96
CA THR A 1 3.30 1.19 7.04
C THR A 1 2.38 1.56 5.90
N PHE A 2 1.95 0.57 5.13
CA PHE A 2 0.92 0.69 4.09
C PHE A 2 -0.39 1.25 4.67
N ASP A 3 -1.06 2.10 3.90
CA ASP A 3 -2.34 2.72 4.27
C ASP A 3 -3.21 2.88 3.01
N LEU A 4 -4.34 2.18 2.98
CA LEU A 4 -5.24 2.16 1.83
C LEU A 4 -5.86 3.55 1.56
N GLN A 5 -5.93 4.42 2.56
CA GLN A 5 -6.35 5.81 2.33
C GLN A 5 -5.38 6.54 1.42
N TYR A 6 -4.07 6.32 1.56
CA TYR A 6 -3.10 6.94 0.63
C TYR A 6 -3.27 6.44 -0.80
N VAL A 7 -3.64 5.17 -0.98
CA VAL A 7 -3.98 4.63 -2.31
C VAL A 7 -5.19 5.35 -2.89
N PHE A 8 -6.26 5.49 -2.10
CA PHE A 8 -7.50 6.14 -2.53
C PHE A 8 -7.29 7.59 -3.02
N TYR A 9 -6.41 8.35 -2.36
CA TYR A 9 -6.07 9.71 -2.77
C TYR A 9 -4.94 9.80 -3.81
N GLY A 10 -4.45 8.67 -4.34
CA GLY A 10 -3.42 8.61 -5.38
C GLY A 10 -1.99 8.89 -4.91
N LEU A 11 -1.70 8.72 -3.62
CA LEU A 11 -0.41 9.05 -2.99
C LEU A 11 0.54 7.85 -2.83
N ASP A 12 0.01 6.62 -2.79
CA ASP A 12 0.79 5.38 -2.63
C ASP A 12 0.26 4.27 -3.56
N VAL A 13 0.29 4.52 -4.88
CA VAL A 13 -0.30 3.61 -5.89
C VAL A 13 0.71 2.67 -6.54
N GLN A 14 2.00 2.89 -6.34
CA GLN A 14 3.07 2.26 -7.14
C GLN A 14 3.03 0.74 -7.12
N MET A 15 2.94 0.12 -5.94
CA MET A 15 2.96 -1.35 -5.82
C MET A 15 1.72 -2.01 -6.40
N LEU A 16 0.56 -1.39 -6.21
CA LEU A 16 -0.70 -1.91 -6.73
C LEU A 16 -0.81 -1.73 -8.24
N MET A 17 -0.24 -0.65 -8.79
CA MET A 17 -0.09 -0.47 -10.23
C MET A 17 0.78 -1.57 -10.85
N TYR A 18 1.89 -1.96 -10.21
CA TYR A 18 2.70 -3.09 -10.69
C TYR A 18 1.95 -4.42 -10.62
N LEU A 19 1.24 -4.67 -9.52
CA LEU A 19 0.44 -5.89 -9.39
C LEU A 19 -0.68 -5.96 -10.44
N CYS A 20 -1.36 -4.85 -10.70
CA CYS A 20 -2.35 -4.72 -11.77
C CYS A 20 -1.74 -4.99 -13.15
N ALA A 21 -0.60 -4.36 -13.47
CA ALA A 21 0.09 -4.54 -14.75
C ALA A 21 0.51 -6.00 -14.97
N LEU A 22 0.99 -6.68 -13.92
CA LEU A 22 1.31 -8.11 -13.97
C LEU A 22 0.06 -8.98 -14.15
N GLY A 23 -1.06 -8.65 -13.51
CA GLY A 23 -2.31 -9.39 -13.68
C GLY A 23 -2.89 -9.27 -15.10
N GLU A 24 -2.87 -8.06 -15.67
CA GLU A 24 -3.46 -7.80 -16.99
C GLU A 24 -2.57 -8.30 -18.14
N ASN A 25 -1.24 -8.21 -18.01
CA ASN A 25 -0.30 -8.47 -19.11
C ASN A 25 0.58 -9.71 -18.89
N GLY A 26 0.52 -10.33 -17.70
CA GLY A 26 1.38 -11.44 -17.33
C GLY A 26 0.99 -12.79 -17.91
N LYS A 27 -0.20 -12.89 -18.55
CA LYS A 27 -0.76 -14.18 -18.99
C LYS A 27 0.18 -15.00 -19.88
N THR A 28 0.90 -14.35 -20.78
CA THR A 28 1.87 -15.02 -21.66
C THR A 28 3.03 -15.64 -20.90
N ALA A 29 3.44 -15.04 -19.78
CA ALA A 29 4.59 -15.49 -18.99
C ALA A 29 4.19 -16.44 -17.84
N TYR A 30 3.03 -16.21 -17.23
CA TYR A 30 2.63 -16.83 -15.97
C TYR A 30 1.31 -17.63 -16.05
N GLY A 31 0.61 -17.61 -17.19
CA GLY A 31 -0.73 -18.18 -17.32
C GLY A 31 -1.80 -17.33 -16.63
N GLU A 32 -2.93 -17.95 -16.26
CA GLU A 32 -3.96 -17.26 -15.48
C GLU A 32 -3.40 -16.90 -14.09
N THR A 33 -3.51 -15.63 -13.70
CA THR A 33 -2.97 -15.12 -12.43
C THR A 33 -4.03 -14.42 -11.60
N THR A 34 -3.98 -14.61 -10.28
CA THR A 34 -4.81 -13.90 -9.30
C THR A 34 -3.89 -13.08 -8.37
N PRO A 35 -4.23 -11.82 -8.06
CA PRO A 35 -3.42 -11.00 -7.16
C PRO A 35 -3.40 -11.58 -5.74
N ALA A 36 -2.23 -12.05 -5.29
CA ALA A 36 -2.05 -12.54 -3.92
C ALA A 36 -1.87 -11.39 -2.89
N GLY A 37 -1.29 -10.27 -3.32
CA GLY A 37 -1.04 -9.10 -2.48
C GLY A 37 0.27 -8.40 -2.81
N CYS A 38 0.56 -7.32 -2.08
CA CYS A 38 1.85 -6.63 -2.11
C CYS A 38 2.35 -6.34 -0.70
N MET A 39 3.66 -6.49 -0.48
CA MET A 39 4.30 -6.33 0.82
C MET A 39 5.50 -5.39 0.74
N TYR A 40 5.58 -4.48 1.71
CA TYR A 40 6.72 -3.64 2.00
C TYR A 40 7.50 -4.27 3.16
N VAL A 41 8.81 -4.43 2.95
CA VAL A 41 9.76 -4.91 3.97
C VAL A 41 10.76 -3.81 4.25
N GLY A 42 10.96 -3.46 5.52
CA GLY A 42 11.97 -2.48 5.90
C GLY A 42 13.39 -3.00 5.61
N SER A 43 14.11 -2.31 4.72
CA SER A 43 15.47 -2.66 4.30
C SER A 43 16.57 -2.22 5.29
N ASN A 44 16.28 -1.22 6.14
CA ASN A 44 17.27 -0.70 7.08
C ASN A 44 17.80 -1.82 7.99
N PRO A 45 19.13 -1.96 8.14
CA PRO A 45 19.70 -2.93 9.05
C PRO A 45 19.19 -2.67 10.46
N LYS A 46 18.80 -3.73 11.16
CA LYS A 46 18.31 -3.66 12.54
C LYS A 46 19.42 -4.08 13.47
N ILE A 47 19.58 -3.31 14.55
CA ILE A 47 20.46 -3.67 15.66
C ILE A 47 19.56 -4.16 16.80
N VAL A 48 19.86 -5.34 17.29
CA VAL A 48 19.21 -5.93 18.47
C VAL A 48 20.22 -5.97 19.60
N ALA A 49 19.78 -5.54 20.77
CA ALA A 49 20.50 -5.84 22.00
C ALA A 49 19.96 -7.17 22.50
N ILE A 50 20.86 -8.11 22.76
CA ILE A 50 20.57 -9.40 23.37
C ILE A 50 21.26 -9.47 24.73
N GLN A 51 20.73 -10.27 25.65
CA GLN A 51 21.37 -10.50 26.94
C GLN A 51 22.67 -11.31 26.77
N LYS A 52 23.60 -11.18 27.72
CA LYS A 52 24.92 -11.81 27.68
C LYS A 52 24.89 -13.35 27.52
N ASN A 53 23.81 -14.00 27.94
CA ASN A 53 23.64 -15.45 27.90
C ASN A 53 22.73 -15.92 26.74
N GLU A 54 22.22 -15.00 25.92
CA GLU A 54 21.42 -15.34 24.74
C GLU A 54 22.33 -15.70 23.57
N GLY A 55 22.01 -16.81 22.90
CA GLY A 55 22.75 -17.27 21.73
C GLY A 55 22.36 -16.54 20.45
N TYR A 56 23.04 -16.89 19.35
CA TYR A 56 22.76 -16.36 18.02
C TYR A 56 21.30 -16.55 17.56
N GLU A 57 20.66 -17.65 17.96
CA GLU A 57 19.27 -17.96 17.58
C GLU A 57 18.26 -16.94 18.15
N GLU A 58 18.45 -16.51 19.39
CA GLU A 58 17.61 -15.50 20.04
C GLU A 58 17.82 -14.12 19.39
N ALA A 59 19.06 -13.81 19.02
CA ALA A 59 19.39 -12.62 18.25
C ALA A 59 18.67 -12.60 16.90
N GLU A 60 18.67 -13.72 16.19
CA GLU A 60 17.99 -13.85 14.90
C GLU A 60 16.47 -13.66 15.04
N LYS A 61 15.86 -14.28 16.07
CA LYS A 61 14.43 -14.10 16.37
C LYS A 61 14.08 -12.64 16.65
N GLU A 62 14.88 -11.94 17.45
CA GLU A 62 14.67 -10.52 17.74
C GLU A 62 14.87 -9.63 16.52
N LEU A 63 15.83 -9.95 15.64
CA LEU A 63 16.03 -9.23 14.38
C LEU A 63 14.79 -9.36 13.50
N TRP A 64 14.31 -10.59 13.31
CA TRP A 64 13.13 -10.87 12.48
C TRP A 64 11.87 -10.15 12.97
N LYS A 65 11.69 -10.01 14.29
CA LYS A 65 10.60 -9.24 14.90
C LYS A 65 10.72 -7.73 14.62
N LYS A 66 11.95 -7.21 14.57
CA LYS A 66 12.20 -5.78 14.35
C LYS A 66 12.13 -5.32 12.90
N HIS A 67 12.09 -6.23 11.93
CA HIS A 67 11.86 -5.85 10.53
C HIS A 67 10.39 -5.49 10.30
N PRO A 68 10.07 -4.19 10.09
CA PRO A 68 8.69 -3.79 9.90
C PRO A 68 8.19 -4.34 8.56
N ARG A 69 7.01 -4.93 8.59
CA ARG A 69 6.30 -5.42 7.41
C ARG A 69 4.91 -4.83 7.38
N SER A 70 4.49 -4.40 6.21
CA SER A 70 3.14 -3.92 5.95
C SER A 70 2.78 -4.18 4.51
N GLY A 71 1.51 -4.26 4.20
CA GLY A 71 1.07 -4.59 2.86
C GLY A 71 -0.42 -4.83 2.86
N ILE A 72 -0.93 -5.30 1.73
CA ILE A 72 -2.30 -5.70 1.45
C ILE A 72 -2.27 -7.10 0.86
N PHE A 73 -3.17 -7.97 1.30
CA PHE A 73 -3.13 -9.40 0.97
C PHE A 73 -4.53 -9.89 0.60
N LEU A 74 -4.59 -10.91 -0.24
CA LEU A 74 -5.84 -11.57 -0.58
C LEU A 74 -6.37 -12.33 0.64
N ASP A 75 -7.64 -12.15 0.99
CA ASP A 75 -8.32 -12.94 2.02
C ASP A 75 -8.67 -14.34 1.52
N ASN A 76 -7.64 -15.11 1.17
CA ASN A 76 -7.77 -16.49 0.75
C ASN A 76 -6.83 -17.35 1.59
N THR A 77 -7.40 -18.27 2.37
CA THR A 77 -6.65 -19.11 3.31
C THR A 77 -5.59 -19.96 2.61
N ALA A 78 -5.84 -20.46 1.39
CA ALA A 78 -4.86 -21.24 0.66
C ALA A 78 -3.67 -20.38 0.22
N VAL A 79 -3.94 -19.17 -0.27
CA VAL A 79 -2.89 -18.21 -0.66
C VAL A 79 -2.08 -17.76 0.55
N LEU A 80 -2.74 -17.41 1.65
CA LEU A 80 -2.07 -16.99 2.88
C LEU A 80 -1.17 -18.10 3.45
N ASN A 81 -1.64 -19.35 3.48
CA ASN A 81 -0.80 -20.48 3.92
C ASN A 81 0.35 -20.77 2.94
N ALA A 82 0.16 -20.55 1.64
CA ALA A 82 1.24 -20.66 0.66
C ALA A 82 2.32 -19.57 0.87
N MET A 83 1.95 -18.40 1.40
CA MET A 83 2.89 -17.34 1.76
C MET A 83 3.59 -17.61 3.10
N GLU A 84 2.87 -18.13 4.09
CA GLU A 84 3.41 -18.54 5.38
C GLU A 84 2.56 -19.66 6.01
N ASP A 85 3.12 -20.86 6.08
CA ASP A 85 2.45 -21.99 6.71
C ASP A 85 2.14 -21.71 8.19
N GLY A 86 0.93 -22.03 8.61
CA GLY A 86 0.44 -21.80 9.97
C GLY A 86 0.20 -20.33 10.35
N LEU A 87 0.50 -19.35 9.48
CA LEU A 87 0.28 -17.92 9.69
C LEU A 87 0.80 -17.43 11.06
N GLY A 88 2.08 -17.72 11.36
CA GLY A 88 2.75 -17.30 12.59
C GLY A 88 3.07 -15.80 12.66
N GLY A 89 3.04 -15.11 11.53
CA GLY A 89 3.39 -13.71 11.36
C GLY A 89 4.90 -13.46 11.29
N LYS A 90 5.68 -14.46 10.88
CA LYS A 90 7.15 -14.40 10.73
C LYS A 90 7.55 -13.75 9.40
N TYR A 91 6.92 -14.13 8.29
CA TYR A 91 7.28 -13.69 6.94
C TYR A 91 6.28 -12.69 6.38
N ILE A 92 4.98 -12.91 6.60
CA ILE A 92 3.92 -11.95 6.29
C ILE A 92 3.39 -11.34 7.57
N PRO A 93 2.85 -10.11 7.54
CA PRO A 93 2.30 -9.51 8.74
C PRO A 93 0.95 -10.13 9.15
N VAL A 94 0.44 -11.19 8.52
CA VAL A 94 -0.86 -11.82 8.83
C VAL A 94 -0.69 -12.92 9.89
N LYS A 95 -1.60 -12.98 10.87
CA LYS A 95 -1.61 -14.03 11.90
C LYS A 95 -2.95 -14.74 11.95
N SER A 96 -2.93 -16.05 12.17
CA SER A 96 -4.17 -16.84 12.34
C SER A 96 -5.05 -16.29 13.48
N SER A 97 -4.44 -15.86 14.58
CA SER A 97 -5.13 -15.27 15.74
C SER A 97 -5.58 -13.81 15.56
N SER A 98 -5.15 -13.13 14.49
CA SER A 98 -5.45 -11.72 14.27
C SER A 98 -5.42 -11.37 12.79
N LYS A 99 -6.53 -11.65 12.10
CA LYS A 99 -6.75 -11.32 10.69
C LYS A 99 -6.98 -9.80 10.42
N LYS A 100 -6.77 -8.92 11.41
CA LYS A 100 -7.10 -7.47 11.35
C LYS A 100 -6.11 -6.57 10.59
N LYS A 101 -5.33 -7.13 9.68
CA LYS A 101 -4.44 -6.36 8.77
C LYS A 101 -5.07 -6.39 7.38
N PRO A 102 -4.77 -5.48 6.43
CA PRO A 102 -5.67 -5.24 5.31
C PRO A 102 -5.67 -6.46 4.37
N LEU A 103 -6.56 -7.38 4.69
CA LEU A 103 -7.02 -8.48 3.90
C LEU A 103 -8.15 -7.93 3.05
N VAL A 104 -8.12 -8.24 1.78
CA VAL A 104 -9.13 -7.80 0.82
C VAL A 104 -9.53 -8.98 -0.04
N THR A 105 -10.78 -8.97 -0.49
CA THR A 105 -11.31 -9.97 -1.43
C THR A 105 -10.77 -9.74 -2.85
N GLU A 106 -10.97 -10.72 -3.73
CA GLU A 106 -10.66 -10.56 -5.16
C GLU A 106 -11.47 -9.41 -5.79
N GLU A 107 -12.75 -9.28 -5.40
CA GLU A 107 -13.62 -8.18 -5.86
C GLU A 107 -13.08 -6.81 -5.42
N GLU A 108 -12.62 -6.70 -4.17
CA GLU A 108 -12.03 -5.47 -3.65
C GLU A 108 -10.69 -5.14 -4.34
N PHE A 109 -9.87 -6.13 -4.68
CA PHE A 109 -8.70 -5.92 -5.54
C PHE A 109 -9.11 -5.40 -6.92
N GLY A 110 -10.14 -5.99 -7.53
CA GLY A 110 -10.70 -5.52 -8.80
C GLY A 110 -11.10 -4.04 -8.74
N LYS A 111 -11.91 -3.67 -7.74
CA LYS A 111 -12.31 -2.27 -7.49
C LYS A 111 -11.10 -1.35 -7.32
N LEU A 112 -10.10 -1.80 -6.58
CA LEU A 112 -8.88 -1.02 -6.34
C LEU A 112 -8.09 -0.78 -7.63
N PHE A 113 -7.98 -1.77 -8.50
CA PHE A 113 -7.31 -1.64 -9.79
C PHE A 113 -8.04 -0.69 -10.74
N VAL A 114 -9.38 -0.78 -10.80
CA VAL A 114 -10.21 0.17 -11.55
C VAL A 114 -10.00 1.60 -11.04
N HIS A 115 -10.05 1.79 -9.73
CA HIS A 115 -9.82 3.10 -9.10
C HIS A 115 -8.45 3.68 -9.43
N ILE A 116 -7.39 2.86 -9.33
CA ILE A 116 -6.02 3.29 -9.63
C ILE A 116 -5.89 3.67 -11.10
N LYS A 117 -6.45 2.90 -12.03
CA LYS A 117 -6.44 3.24 -13.46
C LYS A 117 -7.17 4.56 -13.73
N LYS A 118 -8.34 4.78 -13.11
CA LYS A 118 -9.08 6.05 -13.20
C LYS A 118 -8.25 7.22 -12.65
N LEU A 119 -7.69 7.09 -11.45
CA LEU A 119 -6.81 8.11 -10.86
C LEU A 119 -5.65 8.47 -11.79
N LEU A 120 -4.97 7.48 -12.37
CA LEU A 120 -3.85 7.70 -13.28
C LEU A 120 -4.30 8.42 -14.57
N ALA A 121 -5.44 8.03 -15.14
CA ALA A 121 -6.03 8.70 -16.30
C ALA A 121 -6.40 10.16 -15.99
N ASP A 122 -7.05 10.41 -14.84
CA ASP A 122 -7.44 11.75 -14.41
C ASP A 122 -6.21 12.66 -14.16
N MET A 123 -5.16 12.11 -13.54
CA MET A 123 -3.88 12.81 -13.37
C MET A 123 -3.25 13.16 -14.72
N ALA A 124 -3.21 12.22 -15.66
CA ALA A 124 -2.66 12.45 -17.00
C ALA A 124 -3.47 13.51 -17.76
N ASN A 125 -4.80 13.44 -17.71
CA ASN A 125 -5.69 14.42 -18.33
C ASN A 125 -5.51 15.82 -17.73
N THR A 126 -5.35 15.91 -16.40
CA THR A 126 -5.07 17.17 -15.71
C THR A 126 -3.77 17.81 -16.23
N LEU A 127 -2.72 17.01 -16.42
CA LEU A 127 -1.45 17.49 -16.99
C LEU A 127 -1.62 17.94 -18.45
N LEU A 128 -2.34 17.17 -19.27
CA LEU A 128 -2.59 17.50 -20.70
C LEU A 128 -3.38 18.80 -20.87
N GLN A 129 -4.28 19.11 -19.93
CA GLN A 129 -5.06 20.36 -19.92
C GLN A 129 -4.23 21.57 -19.44
N GLY A 130 -2.97 21.38 -19.05
CA GLY A 130 -2.12 22.46 -18.53
C GLY A 130 -2.52 22.92 -17.13
N ASN A 131 -3.24 22.09 -16.38
CA ASN A 131 -3.63 22.43 -15.02
C ASN A 131 -2.43 22.26 -14.06
N THR A 132 -1.94 23.38 -13.54
CA THR A 132 -0.83 23.45 -12.60
C THR A 132 -1.23 24.07 -11.24
N PHE A 133 -2.48 23.89 -10.81
CA PHE A 133 -2.93 24.47 -9.53
C PHE A 133 -2.12 23.93 -8.34
N LYS A 134 -1.84 24.82 -7.38
CA LYS A 134 -1.18 24.47 -6.12
C LYS A 134 -2.18 23.68 -5.26
N ASN A 135 -1.97 22.37 -5.15
CA ASN A 135 -2.87 21.49 -4.39
C ASN A 135 -2.11 20.49 -3.50
N PRO A 136 -1.20 20.95 -2.61
CA PRO A 136 -0.43 20.04 -1.78
C PRO A 136 -1.33 19.34 -0.76
N VAL A 137 -0.97 18.10 -0.44
CA VAL A 137 -1.64 17.32 0.60
C VAL A 137 -1.03 17.61 1.95
N LYS A 138 -1.91 17.83 2.94
CA LYS A 138 -1.55 17.92 4.35
C LYS A 138 -2.37 16.94 5.18
N THR A 139 -1.68 16.09 5.91
CA THR A 139 -2.26 15.16 6.89
C THR A 139 -1.84 15.56 8.30
N LYS A 140 -2.39 14.90 9.33
CA LYS A 140 -1.94 15.12 10.73
C LYS A 140 -0.46 14.79 10.95
N LYS A 141 0.13 13.92 10.11
CA LYS A 141 1.50 13.39 10.30
C LYS A 141 2.51 13.88 9.25
N LYS A 142 2.03 14.37 8.11
CA LYS A 142 2.86 14.69 6.94
C LYS A 142 2.34 15.94 6.25
N ASP A 143 3.25 16.84 5.91
CA ASP A 143 3.01 17.98 5.04
C ASP A 143 3.85 17.81 3.77
N SER A 144 3.20 17.66 2.61
CA SER A 144 3.91 17.46 1.34
C SER A 144 4.84 18.63 0.99
N CYS A 145 4.57 19.83 1.47
CA CYS A 145 5.44 20.99 1.26
C CYS A 145 6.80 20.87 1.98
N GLU A 146 6.91 20.07 3.04
CA GLU A 146 8.19 19.85 3.75
C GLU A 146 9.24 19.17 2.88
N TYR A 147 8.80 18.35 1.92
CA TYR A 147 9.67 17.57 1.04
C TYR A 147 9.78 18.17 -0.37
N CYS A 148 9.10 19.30 -0.64
CA CYS A 148 9.06 19.92 -1.96
C CYS A 148 10.26 20.85 -2.19
N VAL A 149 11.11 20.51 -3.16
CA VAL A 149 12.28 21.34 -3.55
C VAL A 149 11.89 22.70 -4.14
N TYR A 150 10.66 22.83 -4.66
CA TYR A 150 10.13 24.07 -5.25
C TYR A 150 9.38 24.95 -4.25
N LYS A 151 9.36 24.61 -2.95
CA LYS A 151 8.58 25.32 -1.93
C LYS A 151 8.79 26.83 -1.94
N GLN A 152 10.03 27.29 -2.10
CA GLN A 152 10.40 28.72 -2.10
C GLN A 152 9.83 29.49 -3.29
N PHE A 153 9.63 28.82 -4.43
CA PHE A 153 9.09 29.43 -5.65
C PHE A 153 7.56 29.28 -5.75
N CYS A 154 6.99 28.30 -5.06
CA CYS A 154 5.59 27.96 -5.15
C CYS A 154 4.67 29.03 -4.53
N ASN A 155 5.16 29.82 -3.56
CA ASN A 155 4.37 30.86 -2.84
C ASN A 155 2.96 30.38 -2.48
N ASN A 156 2.87 29.26 -1.77
CA ASN A 156 1.62 28.54 -1.51
C ASN A 156 0.97 28.91 -0.15
N ASP A 157 1.56 29.83 0.61
CA ASP A 157 1.03 30.40 1.87
C ASP A 157 0.47 29.36 2.88
N GLY A 158 1.00 28.13 2.86
CA GLY A 158 0.55 27.05 3.73
C GLY A 158 -0.82 26.45 3.39
N LEU A 159 -1.41 26.81 2.24
CA LEU A 159 -2.64 26.21 1.73
C LEU A 159 -2.42 24.74 1.37
N GLY A 160 -3.39 23.88 1.60
CA GLY A 160 -3.31 22.48 1.20
C GLY A 160 -4.62 21.76 1.45
N ARG A 161 -4.90 20.77 0.59
CA ARG A 161 -6.06 19.91 0.79
C ARG A 161 -5.81 18.99 1.99
N ARG A 162 -6.81 18.92 2.88
CA ARG A 162 -6.83 17.94 3.96
C ARG A 162 -7.40 16.66 3.40
N MET A 163 -6.72 15.54 3.66
CA MET A 163 -7.31 14.23 3.44
C MET A 163 -8.35 13.98 4.52
N GLU A 164 -9.58 13.74 4.12
CA GLU A 164 -10.61 13.23 5.02
C GLU A 164 -10.25 11.82 5.46
N SER A 165 -10.49 11.53 6.74
CA SER A 165 -10.30 10.18 7.27
C SER A 165 -11.41 9.28 6.75
N ILE A 166 -11.06 8.17 6.11
CA ILE A 166 -12.00 7.18 5.58
C ILE A 166 -11.73 5.85 6.28
N ASN A 167 -12.79 5.21 6.79
CA ASN A 167 -12.70 3.84 7.30
C ASN A 167 -12.50 2.87 6.12
N LEU A 168 -11.63 1.86 6.29
CA LEU A 168 -11.37 0.81 5.30
C LEU A 168 -12.66 0.12 4.84
N GLU A 169 -13.58 -0.21 5.74
CA GLU A 169 -14.86 -0.84 5.39
C GLU A 169 -15.71 0.04 4.47
N ASN A 170 -15.55 1.37 4.60
CA ASN A 170 -16.28 2.34 3.78
C ASN A 170 -15.51 2.72 2.51
N ILE A 171 -14.22 2.39 2.39
CA ILE A 171 -13.39 2.89 1.28
C ILE A 171 -13.79 2.23 -0.04
N PHE A 172 -14.09 0.94 0.00
CA PHE A 172 -14.55 0.20 -1.18
C PHE A 172 -15.96 0.60 -1.61
N GLY A 173 -16.80 1.06 -0.68
CA GLY A 173 -18.09 1.67 -1.02
C GLY A 173 -18.00 3.08 -1.61
N LYS A 174 -16.85 3.75 -1.45
CA LYS A 174 -16.56 5.07 -2.05
C LYS A 174 -15.82 4.99 -3.39
N ILE A 175 -15.28 3.83 -3.73
CA ILE A 175 -14.73 3.59 -5.06
C ILE A 175 -15.91 3.43 -6.00
N GLU A 176 -16.04 4.33 -6.97
CA GLU A 176 -17.11 4.25 -7.96
C GLU A 176 -17.02 2.92 -8.71
N PRO A 177 -18.13 2.20 -8.91
CA PRO A 177 -18.14 1.02 -9.75
C PRO A 177 -17.71 1.39 -11.17
N GLU A 178 -17.07 0.45 -11.85
CA GLU A 178 -16.70 0.59 -13.26
C GLU A 178 -17.99 0.87 -14.07
N GLU A 179 -18.07 2.04 -14.72
CA GLU A 179 -19.09 2.27 -15.75
C GLU A 179 -18.74 1.33 -16.91
N THR A 180 -19.39 0.17 -16.95
CA THR A 180 -19.37 -0.71 -18.12
C THR A 180 -20.01 0.04 -19.29
N ASN A 181 -19.16 0.61 -20.16
CA ASN A 181 -19.54 0.97 -21.52
C ASN A 181 -19.52 -0.26 -22.42
#